data_AF-A0A965R3G2-F1
#
_entry.id   AF-A0A965R3G2-F1
#
_cell.length_a   1.000
_cell.length_b   1.000
_cell.length_c   1.000
_cell.angle_alpha   90.00
_cell.angle_beta   90.00
_cell.angle_gamma   90.00
#
_symmetry.space_group_name_H-M   'P 1'
#
loop_
_entity.id
_entity.type
_entity.pdbx_description
1 polymer ?
#
loop_
_entity_poly.entity_id
_entity_poly.type
_entity_poly.pdbx_seq_one_letter_code
_entity_poly.pdbx_strand_id
1 'polypeptide(L)'
;GVSPLVFVPEFTMSTELARSLQPSSVPHEDAIFNVSRSSLLVAALTQSPELLFEATEDKLHQTYRAEAMPETHTLVTALRAAGFAAVVSGAGPSILVLCSDPGQRQAAIDLVASAQETPWAPLMLAVDFKGATVEVTSSDG
;
A
#
# COMPACT_ATOMS: atom_id res chain seq x y z
N GLY A 1 1.95 9.72 -14.56
CA GLY A 1 1.48 8.37 -14.16
C GLY A 1 2.05 8.04 -12.81
N VAL A 2 1.42 7.14 -12.05
CA VAL A 2 1.91 6.78 -10.72
C VAL A 2 3.22 5.99 -10.77
N SER A 3 4.03 6.14 -9.73
CA SER A 3 5.30 5.44 -9.53
C SER A 3 5.22 4.56 -8.28
N PRO A 4 4.71 3.32 -8.39
CA PRO A 4 4.57 2.43 -7.23
C PRO A 4 5.92 2.10 -6.59
N LEU A 5 5.91 2.05 -5.26
CA LEU A 5 6.98 1.49 -4.43
C LEU A 5 6.35 0.51 -3.45
N VAL A 6 6.91 -0.69 -3.35
CA VAL A 6 6.45 -1.70 -2.39
C VAL A 6 7.56 -1.97 -1.39
N PHE A 7 7.24 -1.89 -0.10
CA PHE A 7 8.09 -2.38 0.98
C PHE A 7 7.62 -3.78 1.37
N VAL A 8 8.52 -4.75 1.25
CA VAL A 8 8.26 -6.16 1.59
C VAL A 8 9.04 -6.51 2.86
N PRO A 9 8.36 -6.95 3.93
CA PRO A 9 9.04 -7.41 5.13
C PRO A 9 9.47 -8.88 5.00
N GLU A 10 10.33 -9.34 5.91
CA GLU A 10 10.73 -10.76 5.97
C GLU A 10 9.68 -11.66 6.66
N PHE A 11 8.70 -11.08 7.35
CA PHE A 11 7.63 -11.82 8.02
C PHE A 11 6.39 -11.97 7.14
N THR A 12 5.56 -12.97 7.45
CA THR A 12 4.30 -13.23 6.75
C THR A 12 3.11 -13.13 7.70
N MET A 13 1.94 -12.86 7.12
CA MET A 13 0.67 -12.80 7.84
C MET A 13 -0.34 -13.72 7.17
N SER A 14 -1.12 -14.47 7.94
CA SER A 14 -2.23 -15.24 7.40
C SER A 14 -3.33 -14.31 6.89
N THR A 15 -3.72 -14.45 5.62
CA THR A 15 -4.85 -13.70 5.05
C THR A 15 -6.17 -14.01 5.75
N GLU A 16 -6.30 -15.19 6.37
CA GLU A 16 -7.49 -15.60 7.10
C GLU A 16 -7.60 -14.83 8.41
N LEU A 17 -6.48 -14.69 9.15
CA LEU A 17 -6.40 -13.85 10.34
C LEU A 17 -6.65 -12.38 10.01
N ALA A 18 -6.05 -11.87 8.94
CA ALA A 18 -6.28 -10.49 8.50
C ALA A 18 -7.75 -10.20 8.14
N ARG A 19 -8.50 -11.21 7.67
CA ARG A 19 -9.94 -11.10 7.38
C ARG A 19 -10.80 -11.24 8.62
N SER A 20 -10.45 -12.12 9.56
CA SER A 20 -11.23 -12.34 10.77
C SER A 20 -11.29 -11.13 11.71
N LEU A 21 -10.32 -10.21 11.58
CA LEU A 21 -10.26 -8.98 12.37
C LEU A 21 -11.23 -7.89 11.89
N GLN A 22 -11.85 -8.06 10.73
CA GLN A 22 -12.78 -7.08 10.20
C GLN A 22 -14.14 -7.19 10.91
N PRO A 23 -14.73 -6.07 11.37
CA PRO A 23 -16.04 -6.10 12.02
C PRO A 23 -17.14 -6.48 11.01
N SER A 24 -18.21 -7.06 11.52
CA SER A 24 -19.39 -7.42 10.71
C SER A 24 -20.21 -6.21 10.25
N SER A 25 -20.01 -5.05 10.87
CA SER A 25 -20.67 -3.80 10.51
C SER A 25 -19.75 -2.61 10.80
N VAL A 26 -19.99 -1.51 10.10
CA VAL A 26 -19.24 -0.26 10.25
C VAL A 26 -20.21 0.91 10.33
N PRO A 27 -19.81 2.03 10.98
CA PRO A 27 -20.61 3.25 10.96
C PRO A 27 -20.92 3.70 9.53
N HIS A 28 -22.13 4.22 9.33
CA HIS A 28 -22.56 4.69 8.01
C HIS A 28 -21.66 5.83 7.48
N GLU A 29 -21.17 6.69 8.38
CA GLU A 29 -20.24 7.77 8.05
C GLU A 29 -18.91 7.26 7.50
N ASP A 30 -18.36 6.18 8.07
CA ASP A 30 -17.12 5.58 7.61
C ASP A 30 -17.30 4.88 6.27
N ALA A 31 -18.46 4.26 6.06
CA ALA A 31 -18.82 3.70 4.75
C ALA A 31 -18.89 4.80 3.67
N ILE A 32 -19.58 5.91 3.94
CA ILE A 32 -19.63 7.08 3.02
C ILE A 32 -18.22 7.62 2.76
N PHE A 33 -17.42 7.80 3.81
CA PHE A 33 -16.05 8.31 3.71
C PHE A 33 -15.24 7.45 2.74
N ASN A 34 -15.19 6.14 2.95
CA ASN A 34 -14.41 5.24 2.11
C ASN A 34 -14.91 5.13 0.67
N VAL A 35 -16.23 5.18 0.43
CA VAL A 35 -16.79 5.25 -0.94
C VAL A 35 -16.32 6.52 -1.64
N SER A 36 -16.29 7.66 -0.93
CA SER A 36 -15.75 8.91 -1.48
C SER A 36 -14.27 8.81 -1.83
N ARG A 37 -13.46 8.20 -0.94
CA ARG A 37 -12.01 8.00 -1.16
C ARG A 37 -11.74 7.07 -2.34
N SER A 38 -12.54 6.02 -2.49
CA SER A 38 -12.44 5.09 -3.61
C SER A 38 -12.70 5.79 -4.96
N SER A 39 -13.72 6.65 -5.00
CA SER A 39 -14.03 7.47 -6.18
C SER A 39 -12.91 8.48 -6.48
N LEU A 40 -12.37 9.11 -5.43
CA LEU A 40 -11.24 10.03 -5.53
C LEU A 40 -9.97 9.33 -6.02
N LEU A 41 -9.73 8.09 -5.61
CA LEU A 41 -8.57 7.30 -6.03
C LEU A 41 -8.58 7.03 -7.54
N VAL A 42 -9.75 6.75 -8.12
CA VAL A 42 -9.90 6.61 -9.57
C VAL A 42 -9.51 7.90 -10.29
N ALA A 43 -9.98 9.06 -9.80
CA ALA A 43 -9.59 10.35 -10.36
C ALA A 43 -8.08 10.62 -10.18
N ALA A 44 -7.52 10.29 -9.01
CA ALA A 44 -6.12 10.52 -8.70
C ALA A 44 -5.17 9.69 -9.59
N LEU A 45 -5.50 8.41 -9.80
CA LEU A 45 -4.73 7.51 -10.65
C LEU A 45 -4.78 7.90 -12.13
N THR A 46 -5.87 8.51 -12.58
CA THR A 46 -6.10 8.81 -14.00
C THR A 46 -5.65 10.20 -14.40
N GLN A 47 -5.88 11.22 -13.56
CA GLN A 47 -5.76 12.62 -13.95
C GLN A 47 -5.13 13.52 -12.88
N SER A 48 -5.29 13.18 -11.59
CA SER A 48 -4.94 14.07 -10.47
C SER A 48 -4.03 13.40 -9.42
N PRO A 49 -2.79 13.00 -9.76
CA PRO A 49 -1.90 12.27 -8.86
C PRO A 49 -1.54 13.05 -7.58
N GLU A 50 -1.73 14.36 -7.56
CA GLU A 50 -1.62 15.20 -6.37
C GLU A 50 -2.63 14.82 -5.26
N LEU A 51 -3.74 14.17 -5.61
CA LEU A 51 -4.80 13.75 -4.66
C LEU A 51 -4.57 12.36 -4.09
N LEU A 52 -3.45 11.69 -4.40
CA LEU A 52 -3.19 10.31 -3.96
C LEU A 52 -3.16 10.18 -2.44
N PHE A 53 -2.67 11.21 -1.73
CA PHE A 53 -2.56 11.17 -0.27
C PHE A 53 -3.94 11.09 0.40
N GLU A 54 -4.84 12.00 0.01
CA GLU A 54 -6.23 12.02 0.50
C GLU A 54 -7.03 10.84 -0.04
N ALA A 55 -6.76 10.39 -1.26
CA ALA A 55 -7.46 9.26 -1.89
C ALA A 55 -7.15 7.91 -1.24
N THR A 56 -6.01 7.80 -0.56
CA THR A 56 -5.55 6.56 0.10
C THR A 56 -5.89 6.50 1.59
N GLU A 57 -6.64 7.48 2.11
CA GLU A 57 -7.21 7.38 3.46
C GLU A 57 -8.24 6.25 3.54
N ASP A 58 -8.20 5.50 4.63
CA ASP A 58 -9.08 4.36 4.86
C ASP A 58 -9.51 4.32 6.33
N LYS A 59 -10.82 4.16 6.55
CA LYS A 59 -11.42 3.96 7.87
C LYS A 59 -12.03 2.57 8.05
N LEU A 60 -12.00 1.73 7.02
CA LEU A 60 -12.74 0.46 7.00
C LEU A 60 -11.86 -0.78 7.24
N HIS A 61 -10.54 -0.69 7.07
CA HIS A 61 -9.66 -1.87 7.03
C HIS A 61 -8.33 -1.70 7.77
N GLN A 62 -7.64 -0.58 7.61
CA GLN A 62 -6.25 -0.43 8.09
C GLN A 62 -6.17 -0.39 9.62
N THR A 63 -7.12 0.26 10.30
CA THR A 63 -7.15 0.32 11.78
C THR A 63 -7.44 -1.03 12.41
N TYR A 64 -8.38 -1.81 11.87
CA TYR A 64 -8.75 -3.11 12.43
C TYR A 64 -7.64 -4.16 12.31
N ARG A 65 -6.77 -3.99 11.32
CA ARG A 65 -5.62 -4.89 11.11
C ARG A 65 -4.35 -4.42 11.81
N ALA A 66 -4.35 -3.21 12.38
CA ALA A 66 -3.19 -2.62 13.03
C ALA A 66 -2.67 -3.48 14.19
N GLU A 67 -3.57 -4.06 15.00
CA GLU A 67 -3.20 -4.91 16.14
C GLU A 67 -2.47 -6.19 15.72
N ALA A 68 -2.78 -6.76 14.55
CA ALA A 68 -2.12 -7.96 14.05
C ALA A 68 -0.82 -7.67 13.31
N MET A 69 -0.61 -6.44 12.82
CA MET A 69 0.60 -6.05 12.08
C MET A 69 1.19 -4.74 12.64
N PRO A 70 1.67 -4.75 13.90
CA PRO A 70 2.13 -3.53 14.57
C PRO A 70 3.28 -2.83 13.83
N GLU A 71 4.20 -3.61 13.25
CA GLU A 71 5.32 -3.07 12.45
C GLU A 71 4.84 -2.43 11.15
N THR A 72 3.93 -3.11 10.42
CA THR A 72 3.30 -2.54 9.21
C THR A 72 2.53 -1.26 9.56
N HIS A 73 1.75 -1.26 10.64
CA HIS A 73 0.97 -0.10 11.06
C HIS A 73 1.87 1.08 11.45
N THR A 74 2.95 0.81 12.18
CA THR A 74 3.94 1.82 12.57
C THR A 74 4.57 2.46 11.33
N LEU A 75 4.97 1.65 10.36
CA LEU A 75 5.62 2.15 9.15
C LEU A 75 4.66 2.90 8.22
N VAL A 76 3.42 2.41 8.03
CA VAL A 76 2.38 3.15 7.31
C VAL A 76 2.13 4.51 7.97
N THR A 77 2.01 4.55 9.30
CA THR A 77 1.78 5.79 10.04
C THR A 77 2.93 6.78 9.86
N ALA A 78 4.18 6.32 9.95
CA ALA A 78 5.36 7.15 9.74
C ALA A 78 5.44 7.71 8.31
N LEU A 79 5.20 6.87 7.31
CA LEU A 79 5.16 7.29 5.90
C LEU A 79 4.05 8.32 5.64
N ARG A 80 2.84 8.08 6.17
CA ARG A 80 1.72 9.02 6.02
C ARG A 80 1.98 10.34 6.75
N ALA A 81 2.60 10.31 7.93
CA ALA A 81 3.01 11.52 8.66
C ALA A 81 4.04 12.35 7.88
N ALA A 82 4.88 11.70 7.06
CA ALA A 82 5.82 12.35 6.15
C ALA A 82 5.19 12.78 4.81
N GLY A 83 3.87 12.61 4.63
CA GLY A 83 3.13 13.03 3.43
C GLY A 83 3.08 12.01 2.30
N PHE A 84 3.52 10.77 2.52
CA PHE A 84 3.44 9.72 1.50
C PHE A 84 2.07 9.05 1.47
N ALA A 85 1.54 8.77 0.27
CA ALA A 85 0.32 8.00 0.05
C ALA A 85 0.56 6.50 0.28
N ALA A 86 0.85 6.15 1.54
CA ALA A 86 1.15 4.79 1.97
C ALA A 86 -0.11 4.06 2.45
N VAL A 87 -0.22 2.79 2.05
CA VAL A 87 -1.31 1.88 2.41
C VAL A 87 -0.77 0.47 2.62
N VAL A 88 -1.50 -0.35 3.37
CA VAL A 88 -1.27 -1.80 3.39
C VAL A 88 -1.57 -2.36 1.99
N SER A 89 -0.63 -3.12 1.43
CA SER A 89 -0.82 -3.80 0.15
C SER A 89 -1.68 -5.05 0.34
N GLY A 90 -2.95 -4.98 -0.06
CA GLY A 90 -3.89 -6.08 0.05
C GLY A 90 -4.19 -6.47 1.51
N ALA A 91 -3.86 -7.70 1.89
CA ALA A 91 -3.99 -8.17 3.28
C ALA A 91 -2.77 -7.80 4.16
N GLY A 92 -1.69 -7.29 3.54
CA GLY A 92 -0.41 -7.13 4.20
C GLY A 92 0.40 -8.43 4.26
N PRO A 93 1.58 -8.39 4.90
CA PRO A 93 2.14 -7.26 5.65
C PRO A 93 2.88 -6.20 4.83
N SER A 94 3.03 -6.42 3.52
CA SER A 94 3.68 -5.46 2.62
C SER A 94 2.95 -4.12 2.55
N ILE A 95 3.71 -3.06 2.32
CA ILE A 95 3.21 -1.68 2.21
C ILE A 95 3.38 -1.21 0.78
N LEU A 96 2.33 -0.61 0.22
CA LEU A 96 2.37 0.08 -1.07
C LEU A 96 2.43 1.59 -0.81
N VAL A 97 3.34 2.27 -1.49
CA VAL A 97 3.40 3.73 -1.57
C VAL A 97 3.14 4.14 -3.01
N LEU A 98 2.11 4.95 -3.22
CA LEU A 98 1.78 5.51 -4.54
C LEU A 98 2.43 6.89 -4.68
N CYS A 99 3.60 6.94 -5.31
CA CYS A 99 4.29 8.20 -5.56
C CYS A 99 3.76 8.87 -6.84
N SER A 100 3.61 10.20 -6.80
CA SER A 100 3.25 10.98 -7.99
C SER A 100 4.44 11.26 -8.91
N ASP A 101 5.67 11.15 -8.39
CA ASP A 101 6.91 11.27 -9.15
C ASP A 101 7.97 10.22 -8.72
N PRO A 102 8.98 9.91 -9.57
CA PRO A 102 10.03 8.96 -9.23
C PRO A 102 10.94 9.37 -8.05
N GLY A 103 11.13 10.66 -7.80
CA GLY A 103 11.99 11.18 -6.73
C GLY A 103 11.42 10.89 -5.34
N GLN A 104 10.09 10.95 -5.19
CA GLN A 104 9.40 10.53 -3.97
C GLN A 104 9.69 9.08 -3.57
N ARG A 105 9.95 8.17 -4.52
CA ARG A 105 10.32 6.78 -4.17
C ARG A 105 11.62 6.72 -3.37
N GLN A 106 12.63 7.50 -3.78
CA GLN A 106 13.89 7.53 -3.06
C GLN A 106 13.73 8.15 -1.67
N ALA A 107 12.99 9.25 -1.57
CA ALA A 107 12.71 9.89 -0.28
C ALA A 107 11.98 8.95 0.70
N ALA A 108 11.02 8.15 0.19
CA ALA A 108 10.36 7.14 1.00
C ALA A 108 11.32 6.03 1.45
N ILE A 109 12.21 5.54 0.56
CA ILE A 109 13.23 4.54 0.90
C ILE A 109 14.16 5.06 1.99
N ASP A 110 14.65 6.29 1.85
CA ASP A 110 15.56 6.91 2.81
C ASP A 110 14.89 7.06 4.19
N LEU A 111 13.60 7.44 4.20
CA LEU A 111 12.81 7.51 5.44
C LEU A 111 12.71 6.13 6.11
N VAL A 112 12.33 5.08 5.37
CA VAL A 112 12.21 3.72 5.93
C VAL A 112 13.56 3.21 6.44
N ALA A 113 14.64 3.43 5.70
CA ALA A 113 16.00 3.03 6.10
C ALA A 113 16.48 3.73 7.38
N SER A 114 15.98 4.94 7.67
CA SER A 114 16.32 5.70 8.87
C SER A 114 15.47 5.38 10.10
N ALA A 115 14.28 4.79 9.91
CA ALA A 115 13.22 4.76 10.91
C ALA A 115 12.99 3.39 11.58
N GLN A 116 13.50 2.29 11.00
CA GLN A 116 13.10 0.93 11.42
C GLN A 116 14.31 0.03 11.65
N GLU A 117 14.23 -0.79 12.71
CA GLU A 117 15.18 -1.88 12.96
C GLU A 117 14.86 -3.11 12.10
N THR A 118 13.57 -3.32 11.76
CA THR A 118 13.14 -4.42 10.90
C THR A 118 13.54 -4.15 9.44
N PRO A 119 14.16 -5.11 8.75
CA PRO A 119 14.47 -4.97 7.33
C PRO A 119 13.20 -4.98 6.47
N TRP A 120 13.04 -3.95 5.65
CA TRP A 120 12.02 -3.86 4.60
C TRP A 120 12.71 -3.75 3.24
N ALA A 121 12.51 -4.73 2.37
CA ALA A 121 13.06 -4.70 1.02
C ALA A 121 12.25 -3.73 0.14
N PRO A 122 12.86 -2.66 -0.42
CA PRO A 122 12.16 -1.75 -1.31
C PRO A 122 12.15 -2.28 -2.75
N LEU A 123 10.97 -2.32 -3.36
CA LEU A 123 10.77 -2.69 -4.77
C LEU A 123 10.18 -1.49 -5.51
N MET A 124 10.99 -0.85 -6.36
CA MET A 124 10.49 0.17 -7.29
C MET A 124 9.83 -0.53 -8.49
N LEU A 125 8.51 -0.50 -8.55
CA LEU A 125 7.75 -1.25 -9.54
C LEU A 125 7.14 -0.33 -10.61
N ALA A 126 6.89 -0.91 -11.78
CA ALA A 126 5.98 -0.35 -12.77
C ALA A 126 4.62 -1.05 -12.66
N VAL A 127 3.57 -0.39 -13.15
CA VAL A 127 2.27 -1.05 -13.33
C VAL A 127 2.40 -2.03 -14.48
N ASP A 128 2.07 -3.31 -14.24
CA ASP A 128 1.99 -4.31 -15.30
C ASP A 128 0.67 -4.17 -16.05
N PHE A 129 0.76 -3.85 -17.35
CA PHE A 129 -0.39 -3.70 -18.24
C PHE A 129 -0.68 -4.95 -19.08
N LYS A 130 0.21 -5.94 -19.08
CA LYS A 130 0.04 -7.19 -19.84
C LYS A 130 -0.65 -8.26 -19.00
N GLY A 131 -0.43 -8.23 -17.69
CA GLY A 131 -0.91 -9.28 -16.79
C GLY A 131 -0.22 -10.61 -17.09
N ALA A 132 -0.93 -11.73 -16.88
CA ALA A 132 -0.35 -13.06 -17.09
C ALA A 132 0.01 -13.30 -18.56
N THR A 133 1.30 -13.51 -18.83
CA THR A 133 1.83 -13.89 -20.15
C THR A 133 2.46 -15.28 -20.11
N VAL A 134 2.44 -15.99 -21.24
CA VAL A 134 3.11 -17.29 -21.39
C VAL A 134 4.40 -17.08 -22.20
N GLU A 135 5.54 -17.42 -21.60
CA GLU A 135 6.81 -17.53 -22.32
C GLU A 135 7.12 -19.02 -22.51
N VAL A 136 7.23 -19.44 -23.77
CA VAL A 136 7.70 -20.80 -24.09
C VAL A 136 9.22 -20.78 -24.00
N THR A 137 9.76 -21.21 -22.86
CA THR A 137 11.19 -21.52 -22.75
C THR A 137 11.46 -22.81 -23.51
N SER A 138 12.10 -22.69 -24.68
CA SER A 138 12.71 -23.84 -25.34
C SER A 138 13.83 -24.35 -24.43
N SER A 139 13.63 -25.54 -23.86
CA SER A 139 14.71 -26.32 -23.28
C SER A 139 15.56 -26.87 -24.42
N ASP A 140 16.47 -26.05 -24.95
CA ASP A 140 17.53 -26.55 -25.82
C ASP A 140 18.52 -27.33 -24.95
N GLY A 141 18.54 -28.65 -25.17
CA GLY A 141 19.59 -29.57 -24.75
C GLY A 141 20.30 -30.12 -25.98
#